data_AF-A0A520K8L8-F1
#
_entry.id   AF-A0A520K8L8-F1
#
_cell.length_a   1.000
_cell.length_b   1.000
_cell.length_c   1.000
_cell.angle_alpha   90.00
_cell.angle_beta   90.00
_cell.angle_gamma   90.00
#
_symmetry.space_group_name_H-M   'P 1'
#
loop_
_entity.id
_entity.type
_entity.pdbx_description
1 polymer ?
#
loop_
_entity_poly.entity_id
_entity_poly.type
_entity_poly.pdbx_seq_one_letter_code
_entity_poly.pdbx_strand_id
1 'polypeptide(L)'
;MEEGKPTELKELFVYEHDASRLELFVRIVYAWICIGVVLVVYGFIAGICMLIQWFVILIFGRRHEGLSTFIKGYLEYYVHVLSYYYFMTDDRPGIMPTPVTIHEKKRI
;
A
#
# COMPACT_ATOMS: atom_id res chain seq x y z
N MET A 1 0.36 -21.40 22.88
CA MET A 1 -0.18 -20.27 22.10
C MET A 1 1.05 -19.58 21.56
N GLU A 2 1.31 -19.69 20.26
CA GLU A 2 2.63 -19.50 19.64
C GLU A 2 3.18 -18.08 19.81
N GLU A 3 4.10 -17.93 20.76
CA GLU A 3 5.12 -16.87 20.75
C GLU A 3 6.24 -17.28 19.77
N GLY A 4 6.63 -16.39 18.87
CA GLY A 4 7.99 -16.37 18.33
C GLY A 4 8.21 -16.90 16.91
N LYS A 5 7.94 -16.05 15.91
CA LYS A 5 8.90 -15.83 14.82
C LYS A 5 8.86 -14.35 14.47
N PRO A 6 9.96 -13.59 14.62
CA PRO A 6 10.00 -12.22 14.11
C PRO A 6 9.82 -12.34 12.60
N THR A 7 8.67 -11.89 12.11
CA THR A 7 8.37 -11.83 10.68
C THR A 7 9.58 -11.18 10.01
N GLU A 8 10.29 -11.91 9.15
CA GLU A 8 11.36 -11.33 8.33
C GLU A 8 10.78 -10.09 7.64
N LEU A 9 11.21 -8.91 8.09
CA LEU A 9 10.74 -7.65 7.53
C LEU A 9 11.31 -7.57 6.11
N LYS A 10 10.48 -7.89 5.12
CA LYS A 10 10.85 -7.77 3.71
C LYS A 10 10.83 -6.29 3.34
N GLU A 11 12.00 -5.76 3.00
CA GLU A 11 12.12 -4.41 2.47
C GLU A 11 11.53 -4.37 1.05
N LEU A 12 10.59 -3.45 0.81
CA LEU A 12 9.79 -3.42 -0.43
C LEU A 12 10.57 -2.85 -1.63
N PHE A 13 11.62 -2.06 -1.38
CA PHE A 13 12.36 -1.31 -2.39
C PHE A 13 13.82 -1.74 -2.44
N VAL A 14 14.04 -3.05 -2.58
CA VAL A 14 15.37 -3.65 -2.73
C VAL A 14 15.64 -3.93 -4.19
N TYR A 15 16.88 -3.75 -4.62
CA TYR A 15 17.29 -4.19 -5.95
C TYR A 15 17.36 -5.72 -6.01
N GLU A 16 16.46 -6.31 -6.79
CA GLU A 16 16.45 -7.73 -7.10
C GLU A 16 17.07 -7.94 -8.49
N HIS A 17 18.08 -8.82 -8.59
CA HIS A 17 18.79 -9.03 -9.85
C HIS A 17 17.98 -9.89 -10.84
N ASP A 18 17.25 -10.87 -10.31
CA ASP A 18 16.44 -11.78 -11.11
C ASP A 18 15.11 -11.13 -11.47
N ALA A 19 14.77 -11.16 -12.76
CA ALA A 19 13.50 -10.65 -13.27
C ALA A 19 12.94 -11.57 -14.36
N SER A 20 11.71 -12.01 -14.20
CA SER A 20 11.01 -12.89 -15.14
C SER A 20 10.36 -12.08 -16.26
N ARG A 21 10.74 -12.40 -17.50
CA ARG A 21 10.15 -11.78 -18.71
C ARG A 21 8.66 -12.08 -18.84
N LEU A 22 8.23 -13.26 -18.40
CA LEU A 22 6.82 -13.66 -18.44
C LEU A 22 6.00 -12.81 -17.46
N GLU A 23 6.53 -12.57 -16.26
CA GLU A 23 5.86 -11.75 -15.26
C GLU A 23 5.72 -10.30 -15.74
N LEU A 24 6.68 -9.79 -16.51
CA LEU A 24 6.56 -8.47 -17.14
C LEU A 24 5.31 -8.36 -18.04
N PHE A 25 5.06 -9.35 -18.91
CA PHE A 25 3.87 -9.36 -19.77
C PHE A 25 2.58 -9.48 -18.97
N VAL A 26 2.59 -10.40 -18.01
CA VAL A 26 1.46 -10.66 -17.12
C VAL A 26 1.09 -9.43 -16.29
N ARG A 27 2.10 -8.67 -15.85
CA ARG A 27 1.96 -7.42 -15.10
C ARG A 27 1.26 -6.32 -15.87
N ILE A 28 1.48 -6.20 -17.18
CA ILE A 28 0.77 -5.21 -18.00
C ILE A 28 -0.75 -5.43 -17.91
N VAL A 29 -1.21 -6.68 -17.95
CA VAL A 29 -2.64 -6.97 -17.85
C VAL A 29 -3.10 -6.85 -16.40
N TYR A 30 -2.39 -7.45 -15.45
CA TYR A 30 -2.84 -7.54 -14.06
C TYR A 30 -2.69 -6.23 -13.26
N ALA A 31 -1.53 -5.56 -13.35
CA ALA A 31 -1.31 -4.30 -12.66
C ALA A 31 -2.20 -3.19 -13.22
N TRP A 32 -2.30 -3.12 -14.55
CA TRP A 32 -3.00 -2.01 -15.20
C TRP A 32 -4.52 -2.16 -15.14
N ILE A 33 -5.04 -3.37 -15.35
CA ILE A 33 -6.49 -3.61 -15.36
C ILE A 33 -6.99 -3.98 -13.97
N CYS A 34 -6.50 -5.07 -13.39
CA CYS A 34 -7.07 -5.58 -12.14
C CYS A 34 -6.74 -4.66 -10.95
N ILE A 35 -5.47 -4.38 -10.72
CA ILE A 35 -5.05 -3.59 -9.57
C ILE A 35 -5.36 -2.10 -9.77
N GLY A 36 -5.16 -1.58 -10.99
CA GLY A 36 -5.43 -0.18 -11.33
C GLY A 36 -6.85 0.24 -10.97
N VAL A 37 -7.86 -0.57 -11.31
CA VAL A 37 -9.26 -0.28 -10.98
C VAL A 37 -9.49 -0.25 -9.47
N VAL A 38 -8.94 -1.23 -8.73
CA VAL A 38 -9.07 -1.27 -7.26
C VAL A 38 -8.42 -0.04 -6.62
N LEU A 39 -7.23 0.35 -7.07
CA LEU A 39 -6.52 1.52 -6.57
C LEU A 39 -7.28 2.81 -6.85
N VAL A 40 -7.88 2.95 -8.04
CA VAL A 40 -8.67 4.15 -8.39
C VAL A 40 -9.89 4.27 -7.49
N VAL A 41 -10.65 3.19 -7.30
CA VAL A 41 -11.86 3.22 -6.46
C VAL A 41 -11.50 3.45 -4.99
N TYR A 42 -10.52 2.71 -4.47
CA TYR A 42 -10.09 2.87 -3.07
C TYR A 42 -9.48 4.26 -2.85
N GLY A 43 -8.63 4.72 -3.76
CA GLY A 43 -8.01 6.05 -3.71
C GLY A 43 -9.03 7.18 -3.79
N PHE A 44 -10.10 7.02 -4.58
CA PHE A 44 -11.18 8.00 -4.62
C PHE A 44 -11.90 8.12 -3.27
N ILE A 45 -12.25 6.99 -2.64
CA ILE A 45 -12.86 6.99 -1.31
C ILE A 45 -11.89 7.56 -0.27
N ALA A 46 -10.61 7.18 -0.33
CA ALA A 46 -9.58 7.71 0.57
C ALA A 46 -9.39 9.22 0.40
N GLY A 47 -9.50 9.73 -0.83
CA GLY A 47 -9.51 11.16 -1.13
C GLY A 47 -10.68 11.88 -0.49
N ILE A 48 -11.89 11.33 -0.57
CA ILE A 48 -13.06 11.85 0.15
C ILE A 48 -12.82 11.84 1.66
N CYS A 49 -12.32 10.74 2.22
CA CYS A 49 -11.98 10.66 3.64
C CYS A 49 -10.95 11.71 4.05
N MET A 50 -9.94 11.97 3.20
CA MET A 50 -8.92 12.99 3.44
C MET A 50 -9.51 14.40 3.42
N LEU A 51 -10.41 14.69 2.47
CA LEU A 51 -11.13 15.97 2.42
C LEU A 51 -12.00 16.17 3.67
N ILE A 52 -12.75 15.15 4.10
CA ILE A 52 -13.54 15.22 5.33
C ILE A 52 -12.62 15.42 6.54
N GLN A 53 -11.53 14.66 6.63
CA GLN A 53 -10.56 14.77 7.71
C GLN A 53 -9.95 16.17 7.80
N TRP A 54 -9.70 16.81 6.67
CA TRP A 54 -9.23 18.19 6.61
C TRP A 54 -10.22 19.16 7.27
N PHE A 55 -11.51 19.06 6.96
CA PHE A 55 -12.54 19.86 7.65
C PHE A 55 -12.62 19.53 9.14
N VAL A 56 -12.53 18.26 9.53
CA VAL A 56 -12.53 17.85 10.94
C VAL A 56 -11.36 18.48 11.70
N ILE A 57 -10.17 18.50 11.11
CA ILE A 57 -8.99 19.14 11.72
C ILE A 57 -9.18 20.65 11.84
N LEU A 58 -9.71 21.31 10.82
CA LEU A 58 -9.94 22.77 10.86
C LEU A 58 -10.95 23.18 11.92
N ILE A 59 -12.03 22.41 12.09
CA ILE A 59 -13.12 22.76 13.02
C ILE A 59 -12.80 22.32 14.45
N PHE A 60 -12.27 21.11 14.64
CA PHE A 60 -12.09 20.51 15.97
C PHE A 60 -10.64 20.47 16.46
N GLY A 61 -9.67 20.80 15.62
CA GLY A 61 -8.24 20.76 15.98
C GLY A 61 -7.69 19.34 16.25
N ARG A 62 -8.43 18.29 15.89
CA ARG A 62 -8.06 16.88 16.12
C ARG A 62 -8.36 16.01 14.92
N ARG A 63 -7.64 14.90 14.80
CA ARG A 63 -7.85 13.88 13.76
C ARG A 63 -8.96 12.91 14.17
N HIS A 64 -9.85 12.53 13.25
CA HIS A 64 -10.76 11.42 13.45
C HIS A 64 -10.02 10.10 13.23
N GLU A 65 -10.16 9.16 14.16
CA GLU A 65 -9.46 7.87 14.13
C GLU A 65 -9.92 7.03 12.92
N GLY A 66 -11.22 6.86 12.71
CA GLY A 66 -11.74 6.03 11.61
C GLY A 66 -11.32 6.52 10.21
N LEU A 67 -11.31 7.84 9.97
CA LEU A 67 -10.87 8.40 8.70
C LEU A 67 -9.36 8.20 8.53
N SER A 68 -8.60 8.41 9.61
CA SER A 68 -7.16 8.19 9.60
C SER A 68 -6.80 6.72 9.34
N THR A 69 -7.53 5.77 9.93
CA THR A 69 -7.31 4.33 9.73
C THR A 69 -7.65 3.90 8.31
N PHE A 70 -8.71 4.45 7.72
CA PHE A 70 -9.06 4.16 6.32
C PHE A 70 -8.01 4.68 5.34
N ILE A 71 -7.58 5.94 5.52
CA ILE A 71 -6.52 6.55 4.71
C ILE A 71 -5.20 5.78 4.88
N LYS A 72 -4.88 5.37 6.11
CA LYS A 72 -3.70 4.54 6.41
C LYS A 72 -3.75 3.23 5.62
N GLY A 73 -4.86 2.48 5.69
CA GLY A 73 -5.01 1.20 4.98
C GLY A 73 -4.86 1.36 3.46
N TYR A 74 -5.40 2.45 2.89
CA TYR A 74 -5.19 2.76 1.48
C TYR A 74 -3.71 2.99 1.16
N LEU A 75 -3.01 3.79 1.98
CA LEU A 75 -1.61 4.13 1.75
C LEU A 75 -0.69 2.90 1.88
N GLU A 76 -0.93 2.04 2.88
CA GLU A 76 -0.20 0.79 3.07
C GLU A 76 -0.35 -0.14 1.86
N TYR A 77 -1.57 -0.31 1.37
CA TYR A 77 -1.83 -1.11 0.16
C TYR A 77 -1.23 -0.47 -1.09
N TYR A 78 -1.35 0.85 -1.25
CA TYR A 78 -0.82 1.58 -2.39
C TYR A 78 0.70 1.41 -2.50
N VAL A 79 1.43 1.57 -1.39
CA VAL A 79 2.89 1.40 -1.35
C VAL A 79 3.30 -0.04 -1.66
N HIS A 80 2.55 -1.04 -1.18
CA HIS A 80 2.79 -2.44 -1.51
C HIS A 80 2.58 -2.74 -3.00
N VAL A 81 1.56 -2.14 -3.63
CA VAL A 81 1.33 -2.27 -5.07
C VAL A 81 2.40 -1.53 -5.88
N LEU A 82 2.90 -0.39 -5.40
CA LEU A 82 3.89 0.40 -6.10
C LEU A 82 5.17 -0.39 -6.40
N SER A 83 5.65 -1.23 -5.47
CA SER A 83 6.85 -2.04 -5.73
C SER A 83 6.64 -2.99 -6.92
N TYR A 84 5.46 -3.60 -7.03
CA TYR A 84 5.09 -4.40 -8.19
C TYR A 84 4.89 -3.52 -9.44
N TYR A 85 4.17 -2.41 -9.35
CA TYR A 85 3.90 -1.54 -10.50
C TYR A 85 5.18 -0.95 -11.13
N TYR A 86 6.18 -0.63 -10.31
CA TYR A 86 7.45 -0.02 -10.72
C TYR A 86 8.60 -1.02 -10.91
N PHE A 87 8.29 -2.31 -11.10
CA PHE A 87 9.28 -3.35 -11.45
C PHE A 87 10.36 -3.57 -10.38
N MET A 88 10.05 -3.32 -9.10
CA MET A 88 10.97 -3.58 -7.98
C MET A 88 10.90 -5.04 -7.50
N THR A 89 9.80 -5.73 -7.75
CA THR A 89 9.61 -7.15 -7.38
C THR A 89 8.74 -7.87 -8.39
N ASP A 90 8.96 -9.18 -8.54
CA ASP A 90 8.09 -10.09 -9.30
C ASP A 90 6.96 -10.71 -8.46
N ASP A 91 6.99 -10.51 -7.14
CA ASP A 91 5.93 -10.95 -6.26
C ASP A 91 4.64 -10.18 -6.54
N ARG A 92 3.61 -10.91 -6.92
CA ARG A 92 2.30 -10.38 -7.24
C ARG A 92 1.55 -9.98 -5.95
N PRO A 93 1.11 -8.72 -5.81
CA PRO A 93 0.28 -8.32 -4.68
C PRO A 93 -1.14 -8.89 -4.83
N GLY A 94 -1.76 -9.20 -3.69
CA GLY A 94 -3.16 -9.61 -3.63
C GLY A 94 -4.09 -8.49 -4.11
N ILE A 95 -5.24 -8.86 -4.69
CA ILE A 95 -6.26 -7.89 -5.16
C ILE A 95 -6.89 -7.14 -3.98
N MET A 96 -6.98 -7.80 -2.83
CA MET A 96 -7.54 -7.23 -1.62
C MET A 96 -6.44 -6.50 -0.81
N PRO A 97 -6.79 -5.39 -0.13
CA PRO A 97 -5.86 -4.66 0.72
C PRO A 97 -5.28 -5.56 1.80
N THR A 98 -3.98 -5.83 1.71
CA THR A 98 -3.24 -6.49 2.76
C THR A 98 -2.73 -5.44 3.76
N PRO A 99 -2.88 -5.65 5.07
CA PRO A 99 -2.30 -4.76 6.06
C PRO A 99 -0.76 -4.87 5.99
N VAL A 100 -0.10 -3.82 5.51
CA VAL A 100 1.37 -3.75 5.41
C VAL A 100 1.86 -2.58 6.23
N THR A 101 2.62 -2.85 7.30
CA THR A 101 3.13 -1.77 8.14
C THR A 101 4.40 -1.18 7.51
N ILE A 102 4.38 0.11 7.23
CA ILE A 102 5.55 0.85 6.72
C ILE A 102 6.29 1.46 7.90
N HIS A 103 7.59 1.17 7.99
CA HIS A 103 8.45 1.65 9.07
C HIS A 103 9.51 2.61 8.52
N GLU A 104 9.66 3.77 9.16
CA GLU A 104 10.77 4.69 8.91
C GLU A 104 11.85 4.49 9.97
N LYS A 105 13.12 4.44 9.55
CA LYS A 105 14.25 4.37 10.47
C LYS A 105 14.40 5.70 11.20
N LYS A 106 14.18 5.70 12.53
CA LYS A 106 14.40 6.87 13.37
C LYS A 106 15.87 7.27 13.35
N ARG A 107 16.17 8.48 12.89
CA ARG A 107 17.52 9.06 12.96
C ARG A 107 17.80 9.44 14.44
N ILE A 108 18.87 8.89 15.01
CA ILE A 108 19.38 9.21 16.36
C ILE A 108 20.15 10.52 16.30
#